data_AF-A0A9E4U8I2-F1
#
_entry.id   AF-A0A9E4U8I2-F1
#
_cell.length_a   1.000
_cell.length_b   1.000
_cell.length_c   1.000
_cell.angle_alpha   90.00
_cell.angle_beta   90.00
_cell.angle_gamma   90.00
#
_symmetry.space_group_name_H-M   'P 1'
#
loop_
_entity.id
_entity.type
_entity.pdbx_description
1 polymer ?
#
loop_
_entity_poly.entity_id
_entity_poly.type
_entity_poly.pdbx_seq_one_letter_code
_entity_poly.pdbx_strand_id
1 'polypeptide(L)'
;MGKGQDDRDRQKNEPRSRRAERRAAERRRTQADAKQKPDHPDSEVTNRRLIVGGVIAVVIVAIGFIAFGWYQTEIKPFTKTVLRVEDTKYNLSHLQRRMQLELDTGFNFSLGTSSILNLPDFMISQLEGEASLLEGIGELDIEVTDEDVAAEIRRRGGLADDVEPNVFADEVREQVDRSGLKQNEYDLMLRGFLAEQRAHGYFVFLGSTEEPQVRGRMIILRDDDPDAEEDANAVLTRLEAGEDFMIVALEVSLAPNTIEIDWFVRDGEPTVFE
;
A
#
# COMPACT_ATOMS: atom_id res chain seq x y z
N MET A 1 -33.36 26.16 59.37
CA MET A 1 -32.45 26.14 60.55
C MET A 1 -31.09 26.63 60.06
N GLY A 2 -30.41 27.66 60.57
CA GLY A 2 -30.64 28.51 61.73
C GLY A 2 -30.12 29.94 61.47
N LYS A 3 -30.61 30.86 62.31
CA LYS A 3 -30.42 32.31 62.28
C LYS A 3 -29.02 32.73 62.75
N GLY A 4 -28.60 33.92 62.32
CA GLY A 4 -27.44 34.65 62.85
C GLY A 4 -27.57 36.16 62.65
N GLN A 5 -28.57 36.76 63.31
CA GLN A 5 -28.48 38.12 63.88
C GLN A 5 -27.32 38.10 64.91
N ASP A 6 -26.64 39.14 65.33
CA ASP A 6 -26.84 40.58 65.41
C ASP A 6 -25.47 41.11 65.87
N ASP A 7 -24.98 42.24 65.39
CA ASP A 7 -24.00 43.07 66.11
C ASP A 7 -23.75 44.36 65.32
N ARG A 8 -24.81 45.17 65.24
CA ARG A 8 -24.70 46.59 64.93
C ARG A 8 -25.15 47.34 66.16
N ASP A 9 -24.20 47.76 67.00
CA ASP A 9 -24.26 49.03 67.73
C ASP A 9 -23.08 49.14 68.70
N ARG A 10 -22.04 49.90 68.33
CA ARG A 10 -21.28 50.69 69.31
C ARG A 10 -20.36 51.71 68.64
N GLN A 11 -20.34 52.87 69.28
CA GLN A 11 -19.41 53.99 69.15
C GLN A 11 -19.78 55.14 68.19
N LYS A 12 -20.72 55.92 68.74
CA LYS A 12 -20.83 57.37 68.65
C LYS A 12 -19.49 58.11 68.82
N ASN A 13 -19.39 59.20 68.04
CA ASN A 13 -18.80 60.50 68.37
C ASN A 13 -17.29 60.59 68.66
N GLU A 14 -16.51 60.77 67.60
CA GLU A 14 -15.26 61.53 67.63
C GLU A 14 -15.45 62.92 66.95
N PRO A 15 -14.91 64.01 67.51
CA PRO A 15 -15.03 65.35 66.94
C PRO A 15 -14.26 65.48 65.62
N ARG A 16 -14.98 65.87 64.56
CA ARG A 16 -14.52 65.96 63.16
C ARG A 16 -13.36 66.93 62.89
N SER A 17 -12.89 67.70 63.86
CA SER A 17 -11.85 68.72 63.66
C SER A 17 -10.40 68.23 63.81
N ARG A 18 -10.13 67.05 64.38
CA ARG A 18 -8.75 66.54 64.56
C ARG A 18 -8.29 65.53 63.49
N ARG A 19 -9.20 64.98 62.68
CA ARG A 19 -8.86 64.05 61.57
C ARG A 19 -8.40 64.76 60.30
N ALA A 20 -8.79 66.03 60.09
CA ALA A 20 -8.39 66.80 58.91
C ALA A 20 -6.91 67.25 58.99
N GLU A 21 -6.45 67.67 60.17
CA GLU A 21 -5.08 68.16 60.36
C GLU A 21 -4.04 67.03 60.35
N ARG A 22 -4.35 65.85 60.90
CA ARG A 22 -3.47 64.68 60.82
C ARG A 22 -3.28 64.18 59.39
N ARG A 23 -4.33 64.20 58.56
CA ARG A 23 -4.24 63.80 57.13
C ARG A 23 -3.48 64.80 56.25
N ALA A 24 -3.44 66.08 56.63
CA ALA A 24 -2.68 67.11 55.90
C ALA A 24 -1.17 67.07 56.23
N ALA A 25 -0.81 66.75 57.48
CA ALA A 25 0.58 66.60 57.90
C ALA A 25 1.23 65.31 57.36
N GLU A 26 0.48 64.21 57.26
CA GLU A 26 0.97 62.94 56.69
C GLU A 26 1.25 63.08 55.18
N ARG A 27 0.35 63.72 54.42
CA ARG A 27 0.54 63.94 52.96
C ARG A 27 1.75 64.79 52.61
N ARG A 28 2.16 65.72 53.48
CA ARG A 28 3.35 66.56 53.25
C ARG A 28 4.66 65.81 53.53
N ARG A 29 4.66 64.81 54.41
CA ARG A 29 5.83 63.93 54.61
C ARG A 29 5.97 62.92 53.48
N THR A 30 4.87 62.37 52.97
CA THR A 30 4.94 61.41 51.84
C THR A 30 5.31 62.06 50.51
N GLN A 31 5.06 63.37 50.32
CA GLN A 31 5.45 64.10 49.10
C GLN A 31 6.87 64.66 49.10
N ALA A 32 7.50 64.85 50.27
CA ALA A 32 8.86 65.38 50.36
C ALA A 32 9.94 64.31 50.10
N ASP A 33 9.67 63.04 50.41
CA ASP A 33 10.57 61.91 50.12
C ASP A 33 10.41 61.32 48.70
N ALA A 34 9.44 61.80 47.92
CA ALA A 34 9.16 61.29 46.56
C ALA A 34 10.00 61.97 45.45
N LYS A 35 10.95 62.84 45.81
CA LYS A 35 11.80 63.56 44.85
C LYS A 35 13.29 63.35 45.12
N GLN A 36 13.77 62.12 44.99
CA GLN A 36 15.14 61.83 44.56
C GLN A 36 15.37 60.33 44.39
N LYS A 37 15.03 59.82 43.21
CA LYS A 37 15.85 58.80 42.56
C LYS A 37 15.57 58.84 41.07
N PRO A 38 16.55 59.14 40.20
CA PRO A 38 16.40 58.84 38.79
C PRO A 38 16.27 57.32 38.70
N ASP A 39 15.09 56.86 38.30
CA ASP A 39 14.85 55.48 37.87
C ASP A 39 15.70 55.28 36.62
N HIS A 40 16.95 54.86 36.82
CA HIS A 40 17.70 54.29 35.71
C HIS A 40 16.90 53.06 35.28
N PRO A 41 16.40 53.00 34.03
CA PRO A 41 15.71 51.81 33.56
C PRO A 41 16.66 50.64 33.78
N ASP A 42 16.29 49.69 34.64
CA ASP A 42 17.12 48.56 35.03
C ASP A 42 17.57 47.83 33.76
N SER A 43 18.77 48.19 33.30
CA SER A 43 19.38 47.64 32.09
C SER A 43 19.62 46.15 32.23
N GLU A 44 19.67 45.65 33.47
CA GLU A 44 19.69 44.22 33.81
C GLU A 44 18.43 43.47 33.38
N VAL A 45 17.23 44.04 33.55
CA VAL A 45 15.97 43.34 33.18
C VAL A 45 15.82 43.28 31.67
N THR A 46 16.26 44.34 30.97
CA THR A 46 16.23 44.44 29.51
C THR A 46 17.27 43.51 28.88
N ASN A 47 18.50 43.45 29.42
CA ASN A 47 19.53 42.52 28.96
C ASN A 47 19.17 41.06 29.25
N ARG A 48 18.55 40.76 30.40
CA ARG A 48 18.11 39.39 30.71
C ARG A 48 17.04 38.90 29.74
N ARG A 49 16.11 39.77 29.32
CA ARG A 49 15.12 39.43 28.27
C ARG A 49 15.74 39.24 26.89
N LEU A 50 16.76 40.02 26.54
CA LEU A 50 17.51 39.84 25.28
C LEU A 50 18.28 38.52 25.27
N ILE A 51 18.93 38.15 26.38
CA ILE A 51 19.67 36.89 26.51
C ILE A 51 18.70 35.70 26.47
N VAL A 52 17.61 35.74 27.24
CA VAL A 52 16.60 34.67 27.24
C VAL A 52 15.91 34.55 25.88
N GLY A 53 15.57 35.67 25.25
CA GLY A 53 15.00 35.71 23.90
C GLY A 53 15.96 35.14 22.85
N GLY A 54 17.25 35.46 22.96
CA GLY A 54 18.30 34.90 22.09
C GLY A 54 18.43 33.39 22.22
N VAL A 55 18.42 32.85 23.45
CA VAL A 55 18.47 31.40 23.68
C VAL A 55 17.23 30.70 23.12
N ILE A 56 16.03 31.26 23.33
CA ILE A 56 14.79 30.70 22.77
C ILE A 56 14.83 30.70 21.23
N ALA A 57 15.31 31.78 20.61
CA ALA A 57 15.43 31.86 19.16
C ALA A 57 16.40 30.79 18.61
N VAL A 58 17.54 30.58 19.26
CA VAL A 58 18.49 29.51 18.87
C VAL A 58 17.86 28.12 19.00
N VAL A 59 17.11 27.86 20.07
CA VAL A 59 16.41 26.58 20.27
C VAL A 59 15.35 26.35 19.18
N ILE A 60 14.55 27.36 18.84
CA ILE A 60 13.54 27.25 17.77
C ILE A 60 14.21 26.95 16.42
N VAL A 61 15.32 27.64 16.11
CA VAL A 61 16.08 27.39 14.88
C VAL A 61 16.64 25.97 14.86
N ALA A 62 17.19 25.49 15.97
CA ALA A 62 17.71 24.12 16.08
C ALA A 62 16.60 23.07 15.87
N ILE A 63 15.44 23.25 16.50
CA ILE A 63 14.26 22.40 16.27
C ILE A 63 13.83 22.46 14.81
N GLY A 64 13.83 23.66 14.20
CA GLY A 64 13.52 23.85 12.78
C GLY A 64 14.45 23.05 11.86
N PHE A 65 15.76 23.05 12.12
CA PHE A 65 16.73 22.25 11.36
C PHE A 65 16.50 20.74 11.54
N ILE A 66 16.23 20.28 12.76
CA ILE A 66 15.94 18.86 13.03
C ILE A 66 14.66 18.43 12.30
N ALA A 67 13.59 19.22 12.43
CA ALA A 67 12.32 18.95 11.76
C ALA A 67 12.46 18.99 10.23
N PHE A 68 13.24 19.93 9.70
CA PHE A 68 13.50 20.02 8.25
C PHE A 68 14.32 18.83 7.73
N GLY A 69 15.35 18.43 8.49
CA GLY A 69 16.14 17.24 8.18
C GLY A 69 15.25 15.99 8.11
N TRP A 70 14.46 15.76 9.16
CA TRP A 70 13.52 14.65 9.24
C TRP A 70 12.46 14.68 8.12
N TYR A 71 11.94 15.86 7.78
CA TYR A 71 11.00 16.00 6.66
C TYR A 71 11.62 15.64 5.30
N GLN A 72 12.87 16.06 5.05
CA GLN A 72 13.56 15.77 3.79
C GLN A 72 13.97 14.31 3.65
N THR A 73 14.42 13.68 4.74
CA THR A 73 14.91 12.30 4.70
C THR A 73 13.78 11.28 4.80
N GLU A 74 12.79 11.53 5.65
CA GLU A 74 11.75 10.56 5.95
C GLU A 74 10.50 10.80 5.11
N ILE A 75 9.89 11.99 5.16
CA ILE A 75 8.54 12.19 4.61
C ILE A 75 8.53 12.39 3.08
N LYS A 76 9.40 13.27 2.58
CA LYS A 76 9.41 13.69 1.17
C LYS A 76 9.63 12.56 0.14
N PRO A 77 10.49 11.54 0.37
CA PRO A 77 10.63 10.47 -0.62
C PRO A 77 9.36 9.62 -0.74
N PHE A 78 8.60 9.41 0.34
CA PHE A 78 7.40 8.57 0.35
C PHE A 78 6.22 9.11 -0.46
N THR A 79 6.18 10.42 -0.71
CA THR A 79 5.13 11.05 -1.53
C THR A 79 5.47 11.07 -3.03
N LYS A 80 6.67 10.64 -3.43
CA LYS A 80 7.03 10.62 -4.85
C LYS A 80 6.23 9.55 -5.59
N THR A 81 5.71 9.91 -6.76
CA THR A 81 5.08 8.98 -7.68
C THR A 81 6.14 8.03 -8.23
N VAL A 82 5.91 6.73 -8.08
CA VAL A 82 6.78 5.65 -8.59
C VAL A 82 6.22 5.00 -9.83
N LEU A 83 4.89 4.97 -9.96
CA LEU A 83 4.17 4.41 -11.09
C LEU A 83 2.98 5.32 -11.40
N ARG A 84 2.77 5.55 -12.70
CA ARG A 84 1.59 6.22 -13.23
C ARG A 84 1.07 5.40 -14.40
N VAL A 85 -0.16 4.93 -14.27
CA VAL A 85 -0.90 4.25 -15.34
C VAL A 85 -2.09 5.15 -15.63
N GLU A 86 -2.02 5.84 -16.77
CA GLU A 86 -2.98 6.86 -17.21
C GLU A 86 -3.26 7.92 -16.12
N ASP A 87 -4.46 7.90 -15.53
CA ASP A 87 -4.86 8.83 -14.47
C ASP A 87 -4.55 8.33 -13.04
N THR A 88 -4.21 7.06 -12.88
CA THR A 88 -3.90 6.45 -11.58
C THR A 88 -2.43 6.68 -11.22
N LYS A 89 -2.19 7.18 -10.01
CA LYS A 89 -0.84 7.48 -9.50
C LYS A 89 -0.56 6.71 -8.23
N TYR A 90 0.51 5.92 -8.26
CA TYR A 90 1.01 5.22 -7.10
C TYR A 90 2.24 5.93 -6.55
N ASN A 91 2.22 6.24 -5.27
CA ASN A 91 3.37 6.81 -4.57
C ASN A 91 4.22 5.72 -3.93
N LEU A 92 5.48 6.06 -3.61
CA LEU A 92 6.42 5.14 -2.99
C LEU A 92 5.89 4.55 -1.67
N SER A 93 5.13 5.33 -0.90
CA SER A 93 4.53 4.85 0.35
C SER A 93 3.51 3.73 0.14
N HIS A 94 2.72 3.80 -0.93
CA HIS A 94 1.77 2.75 -1.29
C HIS A 94 2.50 1.49 -1.74
N LEU A 95 3.51 1.64 -2.60
CA LEU A 95 4.36 0.53 -3.02
C LEU A 95 5.01 -0.17 -1.82
N GLN A 96 5.56 0.59 -0.87
CA GLN A 96 6.13 0.03 0.36
C GLN A 96 5.11 -0.78 1.17
N ARG A 97 3.90 -0.25 1.36
CA ARG A 97 2.86 -0.98 2.11
C ARG A 97 2.43 -2.26 1.39
N ARG A 98 2.33 -2.23 0.05
CA ARG A 98 2.04 -3.43 -0.76
C ARG A 98 3.17 -4.48 -0.68
N MET A 99 4.42 -4.04 -0.74
CA MET A 99 5.59 -4.92 -0.49
C MET A 99 5.53 -5.54 0.91
N GLN A 100 5.22 -4.75 1.94
CA GLN A 100 5.12 -5.25 3.31
C GLN A 100 4.00 -6.29 3.44
N LEU A 101 2.82 -6.01 2.86
CA LEU A 101 1.71 -6.95 2.81
C LEU A 101 2.12 -8.27 2.13
N GLU A 102 2.83 -8.21 1.02
CA GLU A 102 3.32 -9.40 0.31
C GLU A 102 4.36 -10.18 1.13
N LEU A 103 5.22 -9.50 1.89
CA LEU A 103 6.16 -10.17 2.79
C LEU A 103 5.46 -10.87 3.97
N ASP A 104 4.38 -10.27 4.47
CA ASP A 104 3.64 -10.78 5.62
C ASP A 104 2.67 -11.92 5.24
N THR A 105 2.16 -11.92 4.00
CA THR A 105 1.11 -12.86 3.54
C THR A 105 1.54 -13.80 2.42
N GLY A 106 2.55 -13.44 1.63
CA GLY A 106 2.95 -14.12 0.41
C GLY A 106 3.79 -15.38 0.66
N PHE A 107 3.28 -16.52 0.19
CA PHE A 107 3.99 -17.81 0.25
C PHE A 107 5.28 -17.82 -0.58
N ASN A 108 5.32 -17.06 -1.69
CA ASN A 108 6.44 -17.08 -2.66
C ASN A 108 7.72 -16.41 -2.13
N PHE A 109 7.61 -15.44 -1.23
CA PHE A 109 8.76 -14.73 -0.67
C PHE A 109 9.24 -15.30 0.68
N SER A 110 8.44 -16.18 1.30
CA SER A 110 8.81 -16.91 2.52
C SER A 110 9.96 -17.91 2.33
N LEU A 111 10.29 -18.32 1.09
CA LEU A 111 11.13 -19.49 0.83
C LEU A 111 12.55 -19.20 0.30
N GLY A 112 12.94 -17.93 0.11
CA GLY A 112 14.31 -17.61 -0.33
C GLY A 112 14.70 -16.14 -0.32
N THR A 113 15.96 -15.85 0.06
CA THR A 113 16.55 -14.50 0.08
C THR A 113 16.65 -13.86 -1.31
N SER A 114 16.79 -14.67 -2.36
CA SER A 114 16.84 -14.17 -3.75
C SER A 114 15.52 -13.54 -4.20
N SER A 115 14.38 -14.00 -3.66
CA SER A 115 13.06 -13.47 -4.01
C SER A 115 12.88 -12.03 -3.51
N ILE A 116 13.35 -11.73 -2.29
CA ILE A 116 13.17 -10.41 -1.66
C ILE A 116 13.79 -9.27 -2.49
N LEU A 117 14.92 -9.53 -3.17
CA LEU A 117 15.59 -8.51 -4.00
C LEU A 117 14.75 -8.09 -5.22
N ASN A 118 13.90 -8.98 -5.73
CA ASN A 118 13.04 -8.74 -6.88
C ASN A 118 11.63 -8.26 -6.48
N LEU A 119 11.34 -8.17 -5.18
CA LEU A 119 10.03 -7.75 -4.66
C LEU A 119 9.59 -6.37 -5.18
N PRO A 120 10.46 -5.34 -5.28
CA PRO A 120 10.05 -4.05 -5.83
C PRO A 120 9.55 -4.15 -7.27
N ASP A 121 10.29 -4.84 -8.14
CA ASP A 121 9.94 -4.98 -9.56
C ASP A 121 8.68 -5.84 -9.73
N PHE A 122 8.53 -6.90 -8.92
CA PHE A 122 7.31 -7.70 -8.86
C PHE A 122 6.09 -6.86 -8.46
N MET A 123 6.19 -6.08 -7.38
CA MET A 123 5.10 -5.21 -6.94
C MET A 123 4.76 -4.10 -7.94
N ILE A 124 5.76 -3.52 -8.60
CA ILE A 124 5.53 -2.52 -9.66
C ILE A 124 4.75 -3.17 -10.81
N SER A 125 5.17 -4.34 -11.27
CA SER A 125 4.52 -5.08 -12.35
C SER A 125 3.08 -5.47 -11.98
N GLN A 126 2.86 -5.90 -10.73
CA GLN A 126 1.54 -6.22 -10.22
C GLN A 126 0.62 -4.98 -10.19
N LEU A 127 1.09 -3.85 -9.65
CA LEU A 127 0.32 -2.60 -9.60
C LEU A 127 0.02 -2.06 -11.00
N GLU A 128 0.95 -2.22 -11.94
CA GLU A 128 0.76 -1.86 -13.34
C GLU A 128 -0.33 -2.71 -14.00
N GLY A 129 -0.28 -4.03 -13.79
CA GLY A 129 -1.30 -4.96 -14.26
C GLY A 129 -2.68 -4.67 -13.67
N GLU A 130 -2.77 -4.47 -12.35
CA GLU A 130 -4.02 -4.12 -11.65
C GLU A 130 -4.61 -2.82 -12.18
N ALA A 131 -3.79 -1.78 -12.37
CA ALA A 131 -4.26 -0.49 -12.87
C ALA A 131 -4.73 -0.58 -14.32
N SER A 132 -3.93 -1.22 -15.18
CA SER A 132 -4.25 -1.39 -16.60
C SER A 132 -5.54 -2.19 -16.77
N LEU A 133 -5.72 -3.20 -15.92
CA LEU A 133 -6.93 -4.01 -15.94
C LEU A 133 -8.15 -3.23 -15.47
N LEU A 134 -8.05 -2.49 -14.36
CA LEU A 134 -9.16 -1.69 -13.84
C LEU A 134 -9.63 -0.63 -14.85
N GLU A 135 -8.73 -0.14 -15.68
CA GLU A 135 -9.05 0.78 -16.77
C GLU A 135 -9.67 0.05 -17.98
N GLY A 136 -9.09 -1.08 -18.39
CA GLY A 136 -9.54 -1.83 -19.58
C GLY A 136 -10.78 -2.69 -19.37
N ILE A 137 -11.13 -3.06 -18.14
CA ILE A 137 -12.21 -4.01 -17.85
C ILE A 137 -13.59 -3.51 -18.28
N GLY A 138 -13.79 -2.18 -18.29
CA GLY A 138 -15.01 -1.56 -18.81
C GLY A 138 -15.21 -1.78 -20.31
N GLU A 139 -14.14 -1.96 -21.08
CA GLU A 139 -14.24 -2.29 -22.52
C GLU A 139 -14.79 -3.70 -22.76
N LEU A 140 -14.68 -4.58 -21.75
CA LEU A 140 -15.18 -5.95 -21.77
C LEU A 140 -16.63 -6.07 -21.26
N ASP A 141 -17.30 -4.95 -20.98
CA ASP A 141 -18.62 -4.91 -20.31
C ASP A 141 -18.61 -5.62 -18.94
N ILE A 142 -17.45 -5.61 -18.28
CA ILE A 142 -17.27 -6.16 -16.94
C ILE A 142 -17.13 -4.97 -15.98
N GLU A 143 -18.01 -4.91 -14.99
CA GLU A 143 -17.96 -3.92 -13.92
C GLU A 143 -17.43 -4.55 -12.63
N VAL A 144 -16.87 -3.77 -11.71
CA VAL A 144 -16.61 -4.18 -10.32
C VAL A 144 -17.26 -3.16 -9.41
N THR A 145 -18.32 -3.56 -8.72
CA THR A 145 -19.18 -2.68 -7.93
C THR A 145 -18.74 -2.63 -6.46
N ASP A 146 -19.24 -1.65 -5.72
CA ASP A 146 -19.01 -1.55 -4.27
C ASP A 146 -19.60 -2.74 -3.51
N GLU A 147 -20.70 -3.32 -4.00
CA GLU A 147 -21.30 -4.52 -3.42
C GLU A 147 -20.38 -5.73 -3.60
N ASP A 148 -19.68 -5.83 -4.74
CA ASP A 148 -18.71 -6.90 -4.98
C ASP A 148 -17.52 -6.81 -4.01
N VAL A 149 -17.03 -5.59 -3.77
CA VAL A 149 -15.99 -5.34 -2.77
C VAL A 149 -16.49 -5.68 -1.37
N ALA A 150 -17.71 -5.28 -1.01
CA ALA A 150 -18.29 -5.60 0.29
C ALA A 150 -18.47 -7.11 0.48
N ALA A 151 -18.95 -7.82 -0.54
CA ALA A 151 -19.09 -9.27 -0.54
C ALA A 151 -17.72 -9.96 -0.36
N GLU A 152 -16.68 -9.45 -1.02
CA GLU A 152 -15.31 -9.98 -0.88
C GLU A 152 -14.76 -9.75 0.54
N ILE A 153 -15.01 -8.59 1.15
CA ILE A 153 -14.63 -8.32 2.54
C ILE A 153 -15.35 -9.29 3.48
N ARG A 154 -16.67 -9.49 3.32
CA ARG A 154 -17.45 -10.47 4.11
C ARG A 154 -16.87 -11.88 3.96
N ARG A 155 -16.57 -12.29 2.74
CA ARG A 155 -16.00 -13.61 2.42
C ARG A 155 -14.66 -13.83 3.13
N ARG A 156 -13.76 -12.84 3.11
CA ARG A 156 -12.46 -12.90 3.79
C ARG A 156 -12.59 -12.93 5.32
N GLY A 157 -13.57 -12.22 5.86
CA GLY A 157 -13.88 -12.18 7.30
C GLY A 157 -14.72 -13.37 7.79
N GLY A 158 -15.22 -14.21 6.88
CA GLY A 158 -16.15 -15.30 7.23
C GLY A 158 -17.49 -14.79 7.75
N LEU A 159 -17.95 -13.62 7.29
CA LEU A 159 -19.22 -13.01 7.66
C LEU A 159 -20.37 -13.51 6.77
N ALA A 160 -21.59 -13.49 7.29
CA ALA A 160 -22.81 -13.74 6.51
C ALA A 160 -23.19 -12.52 5.66
N ASP A 161 -23.98 -12.72 4.61
CA ASP A 161 -24.41 -11.64 3.70
C ASP A 161 -25.29 -10.59 4.39
N ASP A 162 -26.07 -11.00 5.39
CA ASP A 162 -27.01 -10.17 6.16
C ASP A 162 -26.43 -9.69 7.51
N VAL A 163 -25.10 -9.70 7.64
CA VAL A 163 -24.40 -9.27 8.86
C VAL A 163 -24.76 -7.82 9.25
N GLU A 164 -24.82 -7.56 10.55
CA GLU A 164 -25.14 -6.22 11.08
C GLU A 164 -24.09 -5.18 10.64
N PRO A 165 -24.48 -3.94 10.25
CA PRO A 165 -23.55 -2.96 9.67
C PRO A 165 -22.36 -2.57 10.57
N ASN A 166 -22.52 -2.61 11.89
CA ASN A 166 -21.43 -2.37 12.85
C ASN A 166 -20.37 -3.48 12.79
N VAL A 167 -20.79 -4.75 12.77
CA VAL A 167 -19.90 -5.91 12.66
C VAL A 167 -19.15 -5.87 11.32
N PHE A 168 -19.84 -5.54 10.22
CA PHE A 168 -19.18 -5.34 8.94
C PHE A 168 -18.15 -4.20 8.99
N ALA A 169 -18.50 -3.05 9.57
CA ALA A 169 -17.58 -1.93 9.69
C ALA A 169 -16.35 -2.24 10.57
N ASP A 170 -16.53 -3.04 11.61
CA ASP A 170 -15.43 -3.51 12.47
C ASP A 170 -14.51 -4.45 11.70
N GLU A 171 -15.05 -5.39 10.92
CA GLU A 171 -14.27 -6.28 10.05
C GLU A 171 -13.50 -5.51 8.98
N VAL A 172 -14.12 -4.51 8.33
CA VAL A 172 -13.43 -3.65 7.36
C VAL A 172 -12.21 -2.99 8.00
N ARG A 173 -12.35 -2.42 9.20
CA ARG A 173 -11.23 -1.81 9.92
C ARG A 173 -10.17 -2.83 10.27
N GLU A 174 -10.56 -4.01 10.75
CA GLU A 174 -9.62 -5.07 11.10
C GLU A 174 -8.82 -5.54 9.87
N GLN A 175 -9.46 -5.76 8.72
CA GLN A 175 -8.76 -6.16 7.50
C GLN A 175 -7.82 -5.07 6.98
N VAL A 176 -8.24 -3.80 7.03
CA VAL A 176 -7.40 -2.66 6.63
C VAL A 176 -6.20 -2.54 7.56
N ASP A 177 -6.42 -2.58 8.88
CA ASP A 177 -5.36 -2.51 9.88
C ASP A 177 -4.37 -3.67 9.75
N ARG A 178 -4.87 -4.90 9.56
CA ARG A 178 -4.06 -6.10 9.35
C ARG A 178 -3.25 -6.04 8.06
N SER A 179 -3.79 -5.43 7.01
CA SER A 179 -3.10 -5.28 5.73
C SER A 179 -2.00 -4.22 5.75
N GLY A 180 -2.03 -3.30 6.73
CA GLY A 180 -1.19 -2.12 6.77
C GLY A 180 -1.48 -1.08 5.68
N LEU A 181 -2.48 -1.31 4.80
CA LEU A 181 -2.90 -0.39 3.74
C LEU A 181 -3.80 0.72 4.30
N LYS A 182 -3.97 1.81 3.54
CA LYS A 182 -5.07 2.77 3.78
C LYS A 182 -6.38 2.21 3.25
N GLN A 183 -7.52 2.65 3.79
CA GLN A 183 -8.85 2.22 3.33
C GLN A 183 -9.01 2.28 1.79
N ASN A 184 -8.63 3.40 1.17
CA ASN A 184 -8.75 3.58 -0.28
C ASN A 184 -7.76 2.70 -1.08
N GLU A 185 -6.59 2.41 -0.50
CA GLU A 185 -5.59 1.53 -1.12
C GLU A 185 -6.01 0.06 -1.01
N TYR A 186 -6.65 -0.30 0.11
CA TYR A 186 -7.23 -1.62 0.32
C TYR A 186 -8.43 -1.86 -0.61
N ASP A 187 -9.33 -0.88 -0.74
CA ASP A 187 -10.44 -0.91 -1.70
C ASP A 187 -9.93 -1.09 -3.13
N LEU A 188 -8.94 -0.28 -3.54
CA LEU A 188 -8.33 -0.38 -4.87
C LEU A 188 -7.70 -1.76 -5.13
N MET A 189 -6.99 -2.32 -4.14
CA MET A 189 -6.44 -3.67 -4.21
C MET A 189 -7.54 -4.72 -4.39
N LEU A 190 -8.64 -4.64 -3.64
CA LEU A 190 -9.76 -5.58 -3.79
C LEU A 190 -10.42 -5.46 -5.15
N ARG A 191 -10.60 -4.24 -5.66
CA ARG A 191 -11.13 -4.04 -7.01
C ARG A 191 -10.22 -4.66 -8.07
N GLY A 192 -8.90 -4.46 -7.96
CA GLY A 192 -7.93 -5.07 -8.88
C GLY A 192 -8.02 -6.60 -8.86
N PHE A 193 -8.10 -7.21 -7.68
CA PHE A 193 -8.27 -8.64 -7.51
C PHE A 193 -9.59 -9.17 -8.12
N LEU A 194 -10.71 -8.48 -7.87
CA LEU A 194 -12.01 -8.85 -8.43
C LEU A 194 -12.06 -8.68 -9.95
N ALA A 195 -11.42 -7.62 -10.46
CA ALA A 195 -11.29 -7.37 -11.88
C ALA A 195 -10.51 -8.50 -12.56
N GLU A 196 -9.39 -8.92 -11.98
CA GLU A 196 -8.59 -10.05 -12.47
C GLU A 196 -9.39 -11.34 -12.51
N GLN A 197 -10.10 -11.65 -11.42
CA GLN A 197 -10.93 -12.84 -11.35
C GLN A 197 -12.03 -12.85 -12.43
N ARG A 198 -12.70 -11.72 -12.66
CA ARG A 198 -13.75 -11.60 -13.68
C ARG A 198 -13.20 -11.66 -15.10
N ALA A 199 -12.09 -10.97 -15.36
CA ALA A 199 -11.41 -11.01 -16.65
C ALA A 199 -10.94 -12.43 -16.98
N HIS A 200 -10.32 -13.11 -16.02
CA HIS A 200 -9.95 -14.52 -16.18
C HIS A 200 -11.16 -15.39 -16.48
N GLY A 201 -12.25 -15.24 -15.72
CA GLY A 201 -13.51 -15.96 -15.98
C GLY A 201 -14.07 -15.70 -17.37
N TYR A 202 -14.01 -14.46 -17.85
CA TYR A 202 -14.43 -14.08 -19.19
C TYR A 202 -13.57 -14.73 -20.28
N PHE A 203 -12.23 -14.70 -20.16
CA PHE A 203 -11.35 -15.35 -21.13
C PHE A 203 -11.45 -16.87 -21.12
N VAL A 204 -11.64 -17.49 -19.95
CA VAL A 204 -11.92 -18.93 -19.86
C VAL A 204 -13.24 -19.27 -20.54
N PHE A 205 -14.28 -18.44 -20.36
CA PHE A 205 -15.56 -18.62 -21.05
C PHE A 205 -15.44 -18.48 -22.58
N LEU A 206 -14.60 -17.56 -23.06
CA LEU A 206 -14.32 -17.41 -24.50
C LEU A 206 -13.45 -18.55 -25.07
N GLY A 207 -12.65 -19.21 -24.22
CA GLY A 207 -11.82 -20.34 -24.61
C GLY A 207 -12.66 -21.51 -25.14
N SER A 208 -12.11 -22.26 -26.09
CA SER A 208 -12.80 -23.45 -26.59
C SER A 208 -12.86 -24.51 -25.48
N THR A 209 -14.05 -24.95 -25.10
CA THR A 209 -14.24 -26.06 -24.16
C THR A 209 -13.95 -27.42 -24.79
N GLU A 210 -13.84 -27.47 -26.12
CA GLU A 210 -13.52 -28.65 -26.90
C GLU A 210 -12.38 -28.30 -27.85
N GLU A 211 -11.21 -28.87 -27.63
CA GLU A 211 -10.10 -28.79 -28.58
C GLU A 211 -9.91 -30.17 -29.24
N PRO A 212 -9.75 -30.24 -30.57
CA PRO A 212 -9.52 -31.50 -31.23
C PRO A 212 -8.21 -32.10 -30.73
N GLN A 213 -8.28 -33.28 -30.13
CA GLN A 213 -7.10 -34.04 -29.73
C GLN A 213 -6.69 -34.99 -30.84
N VAL A 214 -5.39 -35.18 -31.00
CA VAL A 214 -4.80 -36.14 -31.92
C VAL A 214 -3.87 -37.07 -31.15
N ARG A 215 -3.79 -38.32 -31.60
CA ARG A 215 -2.77 -39.27 -31.17
C ARG A 215 -1.77 -39.41 -32.31
N GLY A 216 -0.51 -39.16 -32.01
CA GLY A 216 0.56 -39.11 -33.01
C GLY A 216 1.40 -40.37 -33.01
N ARG A 217 2.08 -40.60 -34.13
CA ARG A 217 3.28 -41.44 -34.15
C ARG A 217 4.40 -40.66 -34.82
N MET A 218 5.62 -40.84 -34.35
CA MET A 218 6.77 -40.04 -34.78
C MET A 218 7.96 -40.94 -35.17
N ILE A 219 8.66 -40.53 -36.22
CA ILE A 219 9.97 -41.06 -36.60
C ILE A 219 10.96 -39.91 -36.49
N ILE A 220 11.89 -40.01 -35.56
CA ILE A 220 12.97 -39.02 -35.37
C ILE A 220 14.16 -39.45 -36.22
N LEU A 221 14.63 -38.57 -37.09
CA LEU A 221 15.84 -38.73 -37.89
C LEU A 221 16.93 -37.76 -37.40
N ARG A 222 18.17 -37.98 -37.85
CA ARG A 222 19.28 -37.05 -37.59
C ARG A 222 19.11 -35.81 -38.43
N ASP A 223 19.25 -34.64 -37.82
CA ASP A 223 19.28 -33.35 -38.52
C ASP A 223 20.71 -32.90 -38.87
N ASP A 224 21.72 -33.59 -38.32
CA ASP A 224 23.15 -33.32 -38.57
C ASP A 224 23.66 -33.97 -39.87
N ASP A 225 22.83 -34.75 -40.56
CA ASP A 225 23.14 -35.38 -41.84
C ASP A 225 22.80 -34.44 -43.02
N PRO A 226 23.72 -34.17 -43.97
CA PRO A 226 23.41 -33.39 -45.18
C PRO A 226 22.25 -33.98 -46.00
N ASP A 227 21.98 -35.28 -45.86
CA ASP A 227 20.92 -35.99 -46.59
C ASP A 227 19.63 -36.15 -45.76
N ALA A 228 19.52 -35.50 -44.60
CA ALA A 228 18.39 -35.65 -43.66
C ALA A 228 17.01 -35.40 -44.29
N GLU A 229 16.90 -34.43 -45.20
CA GLU A 229 15.65 -34.15 -45.92
C GLU A 229 15.34 -35.24 -46.96
N GLU A 230 16.36 -35.80 -47.62
CA GLU A 230 16.19 -36.92 -48.55
C GLU A 230 15.74 -38.19 -47.81
N ASP A 231 16.36 -38.47 -46.66
CA ASP A 231 16.00 -39.59 -45.79
C ASP A 231 14.56 -39.47 -45.26
N ALA A 232 14.15 -38.27 -44.83
CA ALA A 232 12.78 -38.02 -44.41
C ALA A 232 11.77 -38.28 -45.54
N ASN A 233 12.08 -37.82 -46.75
CA ASN A 233 11.22 -38.04 -47.92
C ASN A 233 11.18 -39.52 -48.35
N ALA A 234 12.30 -40.24 -48.22
CA ALA A 234 12.35 -41.68 -48.47
C ALA A 234 11.47 -42.45 -47.47
N VAL A 235 11.51 -42.07 -46.19
CA VAL A 235 10.62 -42.61 -45.15
C VAL A 235 9.17 -42.33 -45.46
N LEU A 236 8.81 -41.10 -45.83
CA LEU A 236 7.44 -40.75 -46.24
C LEU A 236 6.97 -41.59 -47.44
N THR A 237 7.82 -41.75 -48.45
CA THR A 237 7.51 -42.56 -49.65
C THR A 237 7.20 -44.01 -49.29
N ARG A 238 7.96 -44.60 -48.35
CA ARG A 238 7.72 -45.97 -47.84
C ARG A 238 6.36 -46.08 -47.15
N LEU A 239 6.04 -45.11 -46.29
CA LEU A 239 4.76 -45.07 -45.56
C LEU A 239 3.57 -44.86 -46.51
N GLU A 240 3.69 -43.98 -47.50
CA GLU A 240 2.67 -43.75 -48.53
C GLU A 240 2.46 -44.98 -49.43
N ALA A 241 3.50 -45.77 -49.67
CA ALA A 241 3.42 -47.05 -50.36
C ALA A 241 2.73 -48.15 -49.52
N GLY A 242 2.37 -47.86 -48.26
CA GLY A 242 1.63 -48.75 -47.36
C GLY A 242 2.52 -49.66 -46.52
N GLU A 243 3.82 -49.36 -46.39
CA GLU A 243 4.69 -50.08 -45.47
C GLU A 243 4.29 -49.84 -44.02
N ASP A 244 4.49 -50.84 -43.15
CA ASP A 244 4.11 -50.74 -41.74
C ASP A 244 4.99 -49.73 -40.99
N PHE A 245 4.33 -48.77 -40.34
CA PHE A 245 5.00 -47.67 -39.64
C PHE A 245 5.98 -48.15 -38.57
N MET A 246 5.66 -49.21 -37.83
CA MET A 246 6.53 -49.73 -36.76
C MET A 246 7.79 -50.36 -37.34
N ILE A 247 7.68 -51.02 -38.49
CA ILE A 247 8.85 -51.58 -39.19
C ILE A 247 9.77 -50.44 -39.64
N VAL A 248 9.22 -49.44 -40.34
CA VAL A 248 10.01 -48.30 -40.82
C VAL A 248 10.65 -47.55 -39.65
N ALA A 249 9.89 -47.27 -38.59
CA ALA A 249 10.38 -46.55 -37.42
C ALA A 249 11.48 -47.33 -36.67
N LEU A 250 11.38 -48.65 -36.53
CA LEU A 250 12.40 -49.47 -35.88
C LEU A 250 13.73 -49.46 -36.66
N GLU A 251 13.66 -49.37 -37.99
CA GLU A 251 14.84 -49.37 -38.86
C GLU A 251 15.57 -48.03 -38.87
N VAL A 252 14.83 -46.92 -38.93
CA VAL A 252 15.41 -45.62 -39.26
C VAL A 252 15.33 -44.60 -38.13
N SER A 253 14.44 -44.80 -37.14
CA SER A 253 14.29 -43.81 -36.08
C SER A 253 15.43 -43.87 -35.07
N LEU A 254 15.88 -42.69 -34.63
CA LEU A 254 16.79 -42.53 -33.51
C LEU A 254 16.17 -42.85 -32.15
N ALA A 255 14.84 -42.81 -32.07
CA ALA A 255 14.08 -43.09 -30.85
C ALA A 255 13.04 -44.19 -31.09
N PRO A 256 13.47 -45.43 -31.41
CA PRO A 256 12.57 -46.52 -31.79
C PRO A 256 11.68 -47.02 -30.63
N ASN A 257 11.90 -46.54 -29.41
CA ASN A 257 11.06 -46.86 -28.25
C ASN A 257 10.08 -45.72 -27.91
N THR A 258 10.17 -44.56 -28.58
CA THR A 258 9.40 -43.34 -28.29
C THR A 258 8.51 -42.96 -29.49
N ILE A 259 8.07 -43.98 -30.22
CA ILE A 259 7.40 -43.85 -31.51
C ILE A 259 5.95 -43.37 -31.34
N GLU A 260 5.30 -43.65 -30.21
CA GLU A 260 3.92 -43.24 -29.95
C GLU A 260 3.87 -41.96 -29.11
N ILE A 261 3.14 -40.97 -29.60
CA ILE A 261 2.80 -39.76 -28.86
C ILE A 261 1.36 -39.96 -28.36
N ASP A 262 1.17 -39.88 -27.04
CA ASP A 262 -0.15 -39.98 -26.43
C ASP A 262 -1.05 -38.80 -26.85
N TRP A 263 -2.31 -38.78 -26.46
CA TRP A 263 -3.25 -37.73 -26.85
C TRP A 263 -2.75 -36.32 -26.49
N PHE A 264 -2.68 -35.45 -27.49
CA PHE A 264 -2.36 -34.03 -27.32
C PHE A 264 -3.30 -33.14 -28.14
N VAL A 265 -3.42 -31.87 -27.76
CA VAL A 265 -4.20 -30.86 -28.50
C VAL A 265 -3.57 -30.69 -29.88
N ARG A 266 -4.39 -30.76 -30.94
CA ARG A 266 -3.92 -30.71 -32.35
C ARG A 266 -3.01 -29.52 -32.65
N ASP A 267 -3.33 -28.37 -32.08
CA ASP A 267 -2.59 -27.11 -32.27
C ASP A 267 -1.64 -26.79 -31.10
N GLY A 268 -1.48 -27.73 -30.15
CA GLY A 268 -0.55 -27.65 -29.04
C GLY A 268 0.76 -28.40 -29.33
N GLU A 269 1.82 -28.08 -28.58
CA GLU A 269 3.07 -28.82 -28.71
C GLU A 269 2.92 -30.25 -28.13
N PRO A 270 3.36 -31.28 -28.86
CA PRO A 270 3.32 -32.64 -28.36
C PRO A 270 4.26 -32.79 -27.17
N THR A 271 3.74 -33.28 -26.04
CA THR A 271 4.54 -33.63 -24.87
C THR A 271 5.11 -35.04 -25.07
N VAL A 272 6.42 -35.13 -25.27
CA VAL A 272 7.12 -36.42 -25.33
C VAL A 272 7.44 -36.85 -23.90
N PHE A 273 6.84 -37.94 -23.43
CA PHE A 273 7.20 -38.56 -22.15
C PHE A 273 8.39 -39.52 -22.39
N GLU A 274 9.51 -39.28 -21.70
CA GLU A 274 10.70 -40.16 -21.67
C GLU A 274 10.44 -41.47 -20.91
#